data_AF-A0A644T3A2-F1
#
_entry.id   AF-A0A644T3A2-F1
#
_cell.length_a   1.000
_cell.length_b   1.000
_cell.length_c   1.000
_cell.angle_alpha   90.00
_cell.angle_beta   90.00
_cell.angle_gamma   90.00
#
_symmetry.space_group_name_H-M   'P 1'
#
loop_
_entity.id
_entity.type
_entity.pdbx_description
1 polymer ?
#
loop_
_entity_poly.entity_id
_entity_poly.type
_entity_poly.pdbx_seq_one_letter_code
_entity_poly.pdbx_strand_id
1 'polypeptide(L)'
;MKKLIISVGMLILATIIGPGTILASTITDAIYQANIRATNASYTATHVAAPFTWATDSLLDGYYIDSEFNNLAMRDSAGNDIPFMPGQGSDPWIMWIEQISQNSAINYNLYTGGDTAMGGKLAYFPDTAGMSVVDSASLELGSDFEIELSGYINTSSGTSKLIIDKGGAYICYPNNAGEIVALIGSAANISQATYYSATTSSVYGANWYGQTFIPISDIYVNSITLWCQKILAPSGNFNVYIYAVSGGVPTGTALATGSISASTISGTAGAQTFYLSQSAKLSSGTSYALAFSCPTGDASNYIKVWSKNSDAYASGTKCSSSDSGVAWSADSWDYYFVVGGYTPAVTLTATGIISSDHIIKTVLSGGTISLYVDNILADSAAYAGSVIDNVNDWYFTQNGSMPYLYYAKITIGGVLKGSWEWQYAATFTDLSGNSNDATPSFRTTTTDADVSVSVISYTACNQSAFVTGEDDEAVEIVTDDDIGEMPDGWYGDLHPENLPGGQAISDFLENMDFPPAFFWYSLVYLGAAIITMVSLGLTSELLPCAAAGLIWQIFFCAIIGTAWWVLLPEGIIIIGEMVNRKLASY
;
A
#
# COMPACT_ATOMS: atom_id res chain seq x y z
N MET A 1 10.96 -46.14 15.86
CA MET A 1 10.84 -45.94 14.39
C MET A 1 9.74 -44.96 13.99
N LYS A 2 8.46 -45.14 14.34
CA LYS A 2 7.39 -44.17 13.99
C LYS A 2 7.67 -42.72 14.44
N LYS A 3 8.17 -42.51 15.67
CA LYS A 3 8.53 -41.17 16.17
C LYS A 3 9.72 -40.54 15.42
N LEU A 4 10.68 -41.35 14.96
CA LEU A 4 11.83 -40.89 14.18
C LEU A 4 11.41 -40.48 12.75
N ILE A 5 10.50 -41.24 12.13
CA ILE A 5 9.96 -40.93 10.80
C ILE A 5 9.12 -39.65 10.83
N ILE A 6 8.35 -39.41 11.90
CA ILE A 6 7.58 -38.17 12.07
C ILE A 6 8.51 -36.98 12.31
N SER A 7 9.53 -37.10 13.17
CA SER A 7 10.48 -36.00 13.42
C SER A 7 11.35 -35.67 12.20
N VAL A 8 11.81 -36.67 11.44
CA VAL A 8 12.56 -36.46 10.19
C VAL A 8 11.64 -35.95 9.08
N GLY A 9 10.39 -36.41 9.02
CA GLY A 9 9.38 -35.87 8.09
C GLY A 9 9.05 -34.41 8.37
N MET A 10 8.92 -34.01 9.65
CA MET A 10 8.68 -32.61 10.04
C MET A 10 9.93 -31.73 9.80
N LEU A 11 11.14 -32.26 9.98
CA LEU A 11 12.38 -31.54 9.66
C LEU A 11 12.52 -31.30 8.14
N ILE A 12 12.19 -32.30 7.31
CA ILE A 12 12.21 -32.18 5.84
C ILE A 12 11.14 -31.19 5.36
N LEU A 13 9.94 -31.24 5.95
CA LEU A 13 8.87 -30.28 5.64
C LEU A 13 9.22 -28.86 6.09
N ALA A 14 9.86 -28.69 7.25
CA ALA A 14 10.36 -27.39 7.72
C ALA A 14 11.54 -26.84 6.88
N THR A 15 12.34 -27.70 6.24
CA THR A 15 13.42 -27.25 5.32
C THR A 15 12.93 -26.94 3.91
N ILE A 16 11.78 -27.48 3.48
CA ILE A 16 11.17 -27.17 2.18
C ILE A 16 10.31 -25.90 2.28
N ILE A 17 9.76 -25.60 3.46
CA ILE A 17 9.10 -24.34 3.80
C ILE A 17 10.14 -23.40 4.44
N GLY A 18 11.25 -23.16 3.74
CA GLY A 18 12.06 -21.97 4.02
C GLY A 18 11.22 -20.70 3.74
N PRO A 19 11.62 -19.52 4.25
CA PRO A 19 10.95 -18.26 3.88
C PRO A 19 10.87 -18.23 2.36
N GLY A 20 9.64 -18.23 1.82
CA GLY A 20 9.42 -18.25 0.39
C GLY A 20 10.28 -17.16 -0.21
N THR A 21 11.22 -17.52 -1.09
CA THR A 21 11.95 -16.52 -1.85
C THR A 21 10.90 -15.69 -2.55
N ILE A 22 10.76 -14.41 -2.17
CA ILE A 22 9.92 -13.47 -2.91
C ILE A 22 10.53 -13.46 -4.31
N LEU A 23 9.85 -14.12 -5.24
CA LEU A 23 10.24 -14.09 -6.63
C LEU A 23 10.18 -12.62 -7.04
N ALA A 24 11.27 -12.11 -7.60
CA ALA A 24 11.27 -10.76 -8.14
C ALA A 24 10.10 -10.62 -9.12
N SER A 25 9.50 -9.43 -9.16
CA SER A 25 8.36 -9.16 -10.02
C SER A 25 8.66 -9.52 -11.48
N THR A 26 7.64 -9.84 -12.24
CA THR A 26 7.74 -10.07 -13.68
C THR A 26 7.13 -8.89 -14.41
N ILE A 27 7.99 -7.97 -14.87
CA ILE A 27 7.57 -6.78 -15.63
C ILE A 27 7.56 -7.02 -17.15
N THR A 28 7.66 -8.29 -17.58
CA THR A 28 7.80 -8.67 -18.99
C THR A 28 6.64 -8.17 -19.85
N ASP A 29 5.43 -8.23 -19.28
CA ASP A 29 4.19 -7.87 -19.98
C ASP A 29 3.68 -6.48 -19.60
N ALA A 30 4.50 -5.68 -18.90
CA ALA A 30 4.14 -4.30 -18.59
C ALA A 30 3.93 -3.51 -19.87
N ILE A 31 2.79 -2.81 -19.97
CA ILE A 31 2.46 -1.97 -21.11
C ILE A 31 2.94 -0.54 -20.88
N TYR A 32 2.85 -0.07 -19.64
CA TYR A 32 3.19 1.29 -19.25
C TYR A 32 4.24 1.33 -18.14
N GLN A 33 4.95 2.45 -18.11
CA GLN A 33 5.93 2.78 -17.09
C GLN A 33 5.77 4.24 -16.67
N ALA A 34 5.62 4.47 -15.37
CA ALA A 34 5.78 5.78 -14.77
C ALA A 34 7.16 5.98 -14.16
N ASN A 35 7.72 7.17 -14.35
CA ASN A 35 8.90 7.63 -13.65
C ASN A 35 8.45 8.39 -12.40
N ILE A 36 8.77 7.85 -11.24
CA ILE A 36 8.45 8.42 -9.94
C ILE A 36 9.75 8.99 -9.36
N ARG A 37 9.75 10.28 -9.01
CA ARG A 37 10.94 10.94 -8.47
C ARG A 37 10.73 11.29 -7.01
N ALA A 38 11.65 10.79 -6.17
CA ALA A 38 11.83 11.26 -4.81
C ALA A 38 12.90 12.37 -4.78
N THR A 39 12.68 13.41 -3.99
CA THR A 39 13.65 14.49 -3.75
C THR A 39 13.81 14.73 -2.26
N ASN A 40 15.00 15.14 -1.84
CA ASN A 40 15.33 15.42 -0.44
C ASN A 40 16.11 16.73 -0.31
N ALA A 41 15.66 17.62 0.58
CA ALA A 41 16.17 18.99 0.71
C ALA A 41 17.17 19.25 1.85
N SER A 42 17.39 18.31 2.79
CA SER A 42 18.00 18.68 4.09
C SER A 42 19.14 17.79 4.58
N TYR A 43 18.91 16.52 4.89
CA TYR A 43 19.93 15.59 5.41
C TYR A 43 19.73 14.22 4.76
N THR A 44 20.68 13.30 4.86
CA THR A 44 20.47 11.93 4.34
C THR A 44 19.35 11.25 5.12
N ALA A 45 18.21 11.04 4.47
CA ALA A 45 17.06 10.37 5.04
C ALA A 45 17.12 8.88 4.71
N THR A 46 16.65 8.03 5.63
CA THR A 46 16.63 6.58 5.51
C THR A 46 15.29 6.05 5.95
N HIS A 47 14.84 4.94 5.35
CA HIS A 47 13.64 4.22 5.75
C HIS A 47 12.38 5.10 5.72
N VAL A 48 12.17 5.78 4.60
CA VAL A 48 11.14 6.80 4.44
C VAL A 48 9.93 6.21 3.72
N ALA A 49 8.77 6.22 4.36
CA ALA A 49 7.48 6.11 3.69
C ALA A 49 7.06 7.49 3.20
N ALA A 50 6.92 7.65 1.89
CA ALA A 50 6.63 8.93 1.26
C ALA A 50 5.37 8.86 0.38
N PRO A 51 4.33 9.68 0.67
CA PRO A 51 3.13 9.73 -0.13
C PRO A 51 3.34 10.56 -1.41
N PHE A 52 2.57 10.26 -2.44
CA PHE A 52 2.44 11.05 -3.65
C PHE A 52 1.03 10.92 -4.24
N THR A 53 0.62 11.92 -5.02
CA THR A 53 -0.72 11.97 -5.61
C THR A 53 -0.72 11.35 -7.01
N TRP A 54 -1.65 10.44 -7.24
CA TRP A 54 -1.98 9.90 -8.56
C TRP A 54 -3.46 9.49 -8.56
N ALA A 55 -4.14 9.71 -9.69
CA ALA A 55 -5.55 9.39 -9.85
C ALA A 55 -5.78 7.88 -10.05
N THR A 56 -5.87 7.12 -8.96
CA THR A 56 -6.12 5.67 -9.00
C THR A 56 -7.39 5.32 -9.76
N ASP A 57 -8.49 6.05 -9.52
CA ASP A 57 -9.76 5.82 -10.21
C ASP A 57 -9.61 5.98 -11.73
N SER A 58 -8.86 6.99 -12.19
CA SER A 58 -8.60 7.16 -13.63
C SER A 58 -7.71 6.07 -14.22
N LEU A 59 -6.80 5.48 -13.42
CA LEU A 59 -6.00 4.34 -13.87
C LEU A 59 -6.86 3.08 -14.00
N LEU A 60 -7.80 2.86 -13.07
CA LEU A 60 -8.75 1.76 -13.11
C LEU A 60 -9.73 1.90 -14.27
N ASP A 61 -10.37 3.08 -14.40
CA ASP A 61 -11.34 3.37 -15.47
C ASP A 61 -10.71 3.25 -16.87
N GLY A 62 -9.42 3.57 -16.98
CA GLY A 62 -8.65 3.45 -18.23
C GLY A 62 -7.99 2.09 -18.44
N TYR A 63 -8.25 1.08 -17.59
CA TYR A 63 -7.64 -0.25 -17.63
C TYR A 63 -6.10 -0.24 -17.64
N TYR A 64 -5.50 0.82 -17.09
CA TYR A 64 -4.05 0.95 -16.93
C TYR A 64 -3.53 0.10 -15.77
N ILE A 65 -4.41 -0.19 -14.80
CA ILE A 65 -4.22 -1.09 -13.67
C ILE A 65 -5.49 -1.92 -13.52
N ASP A 66 -5.37 -3.16 -13.06
CA ASP A 66 -6.52 -4.00 -12.76
C ASP A 66 -7.10 -3.70 -11.36
N SER A 67 -8.35 -4.11 -11.11
CA SER A 67 -9.02 -3.86 -9.83
C SER A 67 -8.46 -4.65 -8.65
N GLU A 68 -7.64 -5.68 -8.91
CA GLU A 68 -6.94 -6.45 -7.90
C GLU A 68 -5.51 -5.93 -7.64
N PHE A 69 -5.07 -4.93 -8.43
CA PHE A 69 -3.73 -4.35 -8.42
C PHE A 69 -2.61 -5.39 -8.70
N ASN A 70 -2.94 -6.49 -9.37
CA ASN A 70 -2.01 -7.60 -9.64
C ASN A 70 -1.02 -7.28 -10.75
N ASN A 71 -1.41 -6.42 -11.70
CA ASN A 71 -0.58 -5.96 -12.82
C ASN A 71 0.29 -4.73 -12.50
N LEU A 72 0.83 -4.67 -11.28
CA LEU A 72 1.66 -3.56 -10.79
C LEU A 72 2.98 -4.03 -10.19
N ALA A 73 4.06 -3.30 -10.48
CA ALA A 73 5.34 -3.46 -9.79
C ALA A 73 6.12 -2.14 -9.73
N MET A 74 6.61 -1.78 -8.54
CA MET A 74 7.48 -0.61 -8.37
C MET A 74 8.92 -1.05 -8.09
N ARG A 75 9.88 -0.49 -8.84
CA ARG A 75 11.30 -0.83 -8.74
C ARG A 75 12.19 0.38 -8.51
N ASP A 76 13.27 0.14 -7.79
CA ASP A 76 14.38 1.09 -7.67
C ASP A 76 15.25 1.12 -8.95
N SER A 77 16.26 2.00 -8.95
CA SER A 77 17.21 2.12 -10.07
C SER A 77 18.09 0.89 -10.30
N ALA A 78 18.20 -0.01 -9.31
CA ALA A 78 18.93 -1.27 -9.42
C ALA A 78 18.02 -2.42 -9.90
N GLY A 79 16.72 -2.17 -10.08
CA GLY A 79 15.74 -3.15 -10.52
C GLY A 79 15.17 -4.00 -9.38
N ASN A 80 15.43 -3.66 -8.11
CA ASN A 80 14.83 -4.35 -6.98
C ASN A 80 13.40 -3.85 -6.76
N ASP A 81 12.50 -4.76 -6.40
CA ASP A 81 11.15 -4.37 -5.99
C ASP A 81 11.17 -3.67 -4.65
N ILE A 82 10.45 -2.56 -4.59
CA ILE A 82 10.25 -1.79 -3.37
C ILE A 82 8.81 -1.92 -2.88
N PRO A 83 8.57 -1.92 -1.56
CA PRO A 83 7.23 -1.85 -1.01
C PRO A 83 6.49 -0.58 -1.46
N PHE A 84 5.23 -0.73 -1.87
CA PHE A 84 4.36 0.39 -2.23
C PHE A 84 2.89 0.08 -1.97
N MET A 85 2.08 1.13 -1.93
CA MET A 85 0.64 1.07 -1.69
C MET A 85 -0.08 2.00 -2.67
N PRO A 86 -0.97 1.46 -3.51
CA PRO A 86 -1.90 2.28 -4.28
C PRO A 86 -2.80 3.12 -3.36
N GLY A 87 -3.05 4.38 -3.74
CA GLY A 87 -3.90 5.28 -2.98
C GLY A 87 -5.38 5.01 -3.19
N GLN A 88 -6.22 5.13 -2.14
CA GLN A 88 -7.65 4.82 -2.15
C GLN A 88 -8.50 6.06 -1.85
N GLY A 89 -9.38 6.44 -2.79
CA GLY A 89 -10.21 7.64 -2.64
C GLY A 89 -9.38 8.91 -2.43
N SER A 90 -9.44 9.49 -1.23
CA SER A 90 -8.60 10.66 -0.86
C SER A 90 -7.21 10.30 -0.35
N ASP A 91 -6.96 9.03 -0.02
CA ASP A 91 -5.69 8.58 0.51
C ASP A 91 -4.64 8.47 -0.61
N PRO A 92 -3.41 8.96 -0.39
CA PRO A 92 -2.40 9.03 -1.43
C PRO A 92 -1.80 7.66 -1.73
N TRP A 93 -1.14 7.57 -2.89
CA TRP A 93 -0.17 6.48 -3.11
C TRP A 93 0.99 6.65 -2.15
N ILE A 94 1.61 5.55 -1.72
CA ILE A 94 2.76 5.57 -0.83
C ILE A 94 3.82 4.62 -1.36
N MET A 95 5.09 5.02 -1.24
CA MET A 95 6.22 4.17 -1.58
C MET A 95 7.28 4.18 -0.48
N TRP A 96 8.06 3.11 -0.44
CA TRP A 96 9.22 2.99 0.42
C TRP A 96 10.49 3.51 -0.25
N ILE A 97 11.24 4.31 0.49
CA ILE A 97 12.56 4.82 0.10
C ILE A 97 13.56 4.37 1.16
N GLU A 98 14.41 3.41 0.79
CA GLU A 98 15.43 2.86 1.69
C GLU A 98 16.41 3.94 2.16
N GLN A 99 16.93 4.74 1.23
CA GLN A 99 17.81 5.85 1.53
C GLN A 99 17.76 6.89 0.41
N ILE A 100 17.77 8.17 0.77
CA ILE A 100 17.97 9.29 -0.15
C ILE A 100 18.94 10.31 0.46
N SER A 101 20.02 10.60 -0.26
CA SER A 101 21.06 11.50 0.22
C SER A 101 20.54 12.94 0.35
N GLN A 102 21.19 13.73 1.21
CA GLN A 102 20.97 15.18 1.29
C GLN A 102 21.05 15.83 -0.10
N ASN A 103 20.11 16.75 -0.40
CA ASN A 103 20.10 17.54 -1.64
C ASN A 103 20.14 16.69 -2.92
N SER A 104 19.51 15.52 -2.89
CA SER A 104 19.53 14.58 -4.00
C SER A 104 18.13 14.23 -4.50
N ALA A 105 18.09 13.61 -5.68
CA ALA A 105 16.89 13.04 -6.25
C ALA A 105 17.18 11.61 -6.72
N ILE A 106 16.22 10.72 -6.51
CA ILE A 106 16.28 9.32 -6.95
C ILE A 106 15.02 9.05 -7.76
N ASN A 107 15.17 8.34 -8.89
CA ASN A 107 14.04 7.93 -9.71
C ASN A 107 13.74 6.45 -9.48
N TYR A 108 12.45 6.14 -9.49
CA TYR A 108 11.86 4.82 -9.38
C TYR A 108 10.96 4.61 -10.59
N ASN A 109 10.72 3.35 -10.93
CA ASN A 109 9.84 2.98 -12.04
C ASN A 109 8.64 2.23 -11.49
N LEU A 110 7.43 2.72 -11.74
CA LEU A 110 6.20 1.94 -11.57
C LEU A 110 5.81 1.37 -12.93
N TYR A 111 5.73 0.04 -13.02
CA TYR A 111 5.25 -0.69 -14.17
C TYR A 111 3.77 -1.04 -13.97
N THR A 112 2.97 -0.89 -15.02
CA THR A 112 1.53 -1.12 -14.98
C THR A 112 1.00 -1.77 -16.26
N GLY A 113 -0.20 -2.35 -16.19
CA GLY A 113 -0.92 -2.94 -17.32
C GLY A 113 -0.45 -4.35 -17.67
N GLY A 114 -0.99 -4.89 -18.76
CA GLY A 114 -0.75 -6.28 -19.15
C GLY A 114 -1.57 -7.28 -18.34
N ASP A 115 -1.61 -8.52 -18.83
CA ASP A 115 -2.49 -9.58 -18.29
C ASP A 115 -1.80 -10.47 -17.25
N THR A 116 -0.46 -10.43 -17.19
CA THR A 116 0.31 -11.25 -16.24
C THR A 116 0.45 -10.51 -14.92
N ALA A 117 0.08 -11.19 -13.83
CA ALA A 117 0.33 -10.69 -12.47
C ALA A 117 1.83 -10.42 -12.28
N MET A 118 2.18 -9.16 -12.03
CA MET A 118 3.57 -8.74 -11.93
C MET A 118 4.19 -9.16 -10.60
N GLY A 119 3.39 -9.36 -9.54
CA GLY A 119 3.89 -9.75 -8.23
C GLY A 119 4.70 -8.63 -7.55
N GLY A 120 4.30 -7.37 -7.74
CA GLY A 120 4.88 -6.25 -7.01
C GLY A 120 4.73 -6.39 -5.48
N LYS A 121 5.59 -5.72 -4.71
CA LYS A 121 5.55 -5.72 -3.25
C LYS A 121 4.45 -4.78 -2.71
N LEU A 122 3.19 -5.12 -2.98
CA LEU A 122 2.06 -4.44 -2.37
C LEU A 122 2.12 -4.59 -0.85
N ALA A 123 1.99 -3.48 -0.13
CA ALA A 123 1.99 -3.45 1.31
C ALA A 123 1.03 -2.40 1.84
N TYR A 124 0.52 -2.61 3.05
CA TYR A 124 -0.23 -1.62 3.80
C TYR A 124 0.74 -0.69 4.53
N PHE A 125 0.58 0.63 4.36
CA PHE A 125 1.40 1.65 5.02
C PHE A 125 0.58 2.38 6.11
N PRO A 126 0.65 1.92 7.36
CA PRO A 126 -0.14 2.48 8.45
C PRO A 126 0.29 3.90 8.81
N ASP A 127 -0.69 4.72 9.18
CA ASP A 127 -0.45 5.89 10.03
C ASP A 127 -0.27 5.47 11.50
N THR A 128 -0.14 6.46 12.38
CA THR A 128 0.08 6.32 13.82
C THR A 128 -0.95 5.43 14.50
N ALA A 129 -2.22 5.44 14.05
CA ALA A 129 -3.28 4.63 14.63
C ALA A 129 -3.16 3.13 14.29
N GLY A 130 -2.44 2.77 13.22
CA GLY A 130 -2.30 1.39 12.77
C GLY A 130 -3.58 0.83 12.13
N MET A 131 -3.82 -0.46 12.29
CA MET A 131 -5.04 -1.15 11.85
C MET A 131 -5.74 -1.74 13.07
N SER A 132 -7.06 -1.62 13.15
CA SER A 132 -7.85 -2.20 14.25
C SER A 132 -8.85 -3.25 13.79
N VAL A 133 -9.08 -4.28 14.60
CA VAL A 133 -10.13 -5.28 14.37
C VAL A 133 -11.01 -5.33 15.62
N VAL A 134 -12.32 -5.21 15.41
CA VAL A 134 -13.28 -5.20 16.52
C VAL A 134 -13.22 -6.51 17.30
N ASP A 135 -13.37 -6.40 18.62
CA ASP A 135 -13.46 -7.55 19.50
C ASP A 135 -14.49 -8.60 19.00
N SER A 136 -14.10 -9.88 19.05
CA SER A 136 -14.87 -10.97 18.47
C SER A 136 -14.54 -12.27 19.15
N ALA A 137 -15.58 -13.02 19.54
CA ALA A 137 -15.45 -14.33 20.17
C ALA A 137 -14.63 -15.34 19.34
N SER A 138 -14.52 -15.13 18.03
CA SER A 138 -13.73 -16.00 17.14
C SER A 138 -12.22 -15.72 17.17
N LEU A 139 -11.81 -14.56 17.71
CA LEU A 139 -10.42 -14.14 17.85
C LEU A 139 -9.87 -14.36 19.28
N GLU A 140 -10.65 -14.98 20.17
CA GLU A 140 -10.20 -15.27 21.53
C GLU A 140 -9.13 -16.36 21.55
N LEU A 141 -7.89 -15.96 21.83
CA LEU A 141 -6.69 -16.81 21.66
C LEU A 141 -6.70 -18.07 22.52
N GLY A 142 -7.32 -18.02 23.71
CA GLY A 142 -7.37 -19.15 24.63
C GLY A 142 -5.97 -19.67 25.00
N SER A 143 -5.75 -20.97 24.85
CA SER A 143 -4.51 -21.68 25.26
C SER A 143 -3.77 -22.38 24.12
N ASP A 144 -4.21 -22.18 22.88
CA ASP A 144 -3.57 -22.75 21.68
C ASP A 144 -3.78 -21.81 20.49
N PHE A 145 -2.74 -21.04 20.15
CA PHE A 145 -2.82 -20.03 19.11
C PHE A 145 -1.48 -19.81 18.40
N GLU A 146 -1.57 -19.22 17.22
CA GLU A 146 -0.46 -18.65 16.47
C GLU A 146 -0.87 -17.27 15.96
N ILE A 147 -0.01 -16.27 16.17
CA ILE A 147 -0.16 -14.94 15.56
C ILE A 147 1.08 -14.68 14.73
N GLU A 148 0.90 -14.30 13.46
CA GLU A 148 2.00 -14.08 12.52
C GLU A 148 1.80 -12.78 11.74
N LEU A 149 2.81 -11.91 11.75
CA LEU A 149 2.86 -10.68 10.96
C LEU A 149 4.12 -10.66 10.10
N SER A 150 4.00 -10.08 8.90
CA SER A 150 5.11 -9.90 7.97
C SER A 150 5.17 -8.46 7.46
N GLY A 151 6.36 -7.87 7.45
CA GLY A 151 6.60 -6.51 6.97
C GLY A 151 7.85 -5.90 7.60
N TYR A 152 8.06 -4.60 7.41
CA TYR A 152 9.19 -3.92 8.02
C TYR A 152 8.94 -3.68 9.50
N ILE A 153 9.85 -4.12 10.35
CA ILE A 153 9.77 -3.90 11.80
C ILE A 153 10.78 -2.85 12.21
N ASN A 154 10.28 -1.76 12.78
CA ASN A 154 11.11 -0.67 13.23
C ASN A 154 11.51 -0.85 14.70
N THR A 155 12.63 -1.54 14.93
CA THR A 155 13.16 -1.78 16.28
C THR A 155 13.89 -0.59 16.87
N SER A 156 14.03 0.55 16.17
CA SER A 156 14.61 1.77 16.76
C SER A 156 13.83 2.25 17.99
N SER A 157 14.50 2.96 18.90
CA SER A 157 13.83 3.60 20.03
C SER A 157 12.72 4.54 19.54
N GLY A 158 11.52 4.45 20.12
CA GLY A 158 10.39 5.29 19.73
C GLY A 158 9.18 5.07 20.63
N THR A 159 8.28 6.05 20.62
CA THR A 159 7.19 6.14 21.61
C THR A 159 6.06 5.17 21.35
N SER A 160 5.76 4.29 22.32
CA SER A 160 4.58 3.43 22.31
C SER A 160 4.40 2.63 21.01
N LYS A 161 5.49 2.22 20.37
CA LYS A 161 5.44 1.35 19.20
C LYS A 161 4.75 0.04 19.60
N LEU A 162 3.68 -0.33 18.92
CA LEU A 162 2.97 -1.59 19.17
C LEU A 162 2.86 -2.35 17.85
N ILE A 163 3.46 -3.53 17.78
CA ILE A 163 3.29 -4.41 16.61
C ILE A 163 1.88 -5.01 16.69
N ILE A 164 1.48 -5.46 17.89
CA ILE A 164 0.14 -6.00 18.18
C ILE A 164 -0.24 -5.66 19.63
N ASP A 165 -1.50 -5.30 19.89
CA ASP A 165 -2.08 -5.19 21.24
C ASP A 165 -3.53 -5.69 21.26
N LYS A 166 -3.87 -6.51 22.25
CA LYS A 166 -5.24 -6.95 22.61
C LYS A 166 -5.62 -6.41 23.98
N GLY A 167 -5.56 -5.08 24.12
CA GLY A 167 -5.82 -4.38 25.38
C GLY A 167 -5.03 -4.95 26.57
N GLY A 168 -3.80 -5.36 26.33
CA GLY A 168 -2.91 -5.92 27.36
C GLY A 168 -2.99 -7.41 27.62
N ALA A 169 -4.01 -8.10 27.09
CA ALA A 169 -4.10 -9.56 27.23
C ALA A 169 -2.95 -10.24 26.49
N TYR A 170 -2.63 -9.73 25.30
CA TYR A 170 -1.46 -10.08 24.51
C TYR A 170 -0.88 -8.80 23.91
N ILE A 171 0.45 -8.67 23.96
CA ILE A 171 1.15 -7.52 23.37
C ILE A 171 2.42 -8.01 22.70
N CYS A 172 2.71 -7.49 21.52
CA CYS A 172 4.01 -7.61 20.84
C CYS A 172 4.51 -6.21 20.46
N TYR A 173 5.74 -5.87 20.84
CA TYR A 173 6.29 -4.53 20.61
C TYR A 173 7.82 -4.50 20.63
N PRO A 174 8.46 -3.54 19.95
CA PRO A 174 9.87 -3.27 20.16
C PRO A 174 10.08 -2.52 21.48
N ASN A 175 10.81 -3.12 22.42
CA ASN A 175 11.03 -2.54 23.75
C ASN A 175 12.25 -1.62 23.79
N ASN A 176 13.31 -1.97 23.07
CA ASN A 176 14.54 -1.20 22.92
C ASN A 176 15.07 -1.34 21.49
N ALA A 177 16.06 -0.50 21.15
CA ALA A 177 16.87 -0.69 19.95
C ALA A 177 17.37 -2.14 19.87
N GLY A 178 16.94 -2.87 18.84
CA GLY A 178 17.39 -4.25 18.65
C GLY A 178 16.57 -5.33 19.35
N GLU A 179 15.46 -4.99 20.03
CA GLU A 179 14.67 -5.95 20.81
C GLU A 179 13.21 -5.99 20.39
N ILE A 180 12.62 -7.18 20.35
CA ILE A 180 11.18 -7.41 20.22
C ILE A 180 10.71 -8.21 21.43
N VAL A 181 9.66 -7.72 22.09
CA VAL A 181 9.07 -8.34 23.27
C VAL A 181 7.66 -8.79 22.93
N ALA A 182 7.35 -10.05 23.25
CA ALA A 182 6.00 -10.58 23.25
C ALA A 182 5.62 -10.97 24.68
N LEU A 183 4.43 -10.59 25.14
CA LEU A 183 3.97 -10.94 26.48
C LEU A 183 2.48 -11.29 26.48
N ILE A 184 2.12 -12.21 27.38
CA ILE A 184 0.73 -12.40 27.81
C ILE A 184 0.63 -11.75 29.17
N GLY A 185 -0.37 -10.88 29.34
CA GLY A 185 -0.55 -10.11 30.56
C GLY A 185 -2.00 -9.85 30.88
N SER A 186 -2.19 -8.97 31.85
CA SER A 186 -3.48 -8.38 32.15
C SER A 186 -3.31 -6.90 32.38
N ALA A 187 -4.29 -6.10 31.95
CA ALA A 187 -4.33 -4.68 32.27
C ALA A 187 -4.19 -4.47 33.79
N ALA A 188 -3.31 -3.56 34.16
CA ALA A 188 -2.98 -3.26 35.53
C ALA A 188 -2.85 -1.75 35.72
N ASN A 189 -3.39 -1.27 36.82
CA ASN A 189 -3.47 0.16 37.11
C ASN A 189 -2.96 0.38 38.53
N ILE A 190 -2.14 1.41 38.73
CA ILE A 190 -1.82 1.95 40.05
C ILE A 190 -2.39 3.35 40.08
N SER A 191 -3.32 3.64 41.00
CA SER A 191 -4.00 4.93 40.96
C SER A 191 -4.27 5.54 42.33
N GLN A 192 -4.26 6.86 42.33
CA GLN A 192 -5.06 7.68 43.22
C GLN A 192 -6.09 8.44 42.37
N ALA A 193 -7.18 7.76 42.01
CA ALA A 193 -8.23 8.32 41.14
C ALA A 193 -9.23 9.23 41.89
N THR A 194 -8.84 9.82 43.02
CA THR A 194 -9.66 10.77 43.78
C THR A 194 -8.97 12.12 43.84
N TYR A 195 -9.72 13.20 43.65
CA TYR A 195 -9.23 14.57 43.78
C TYR A 195 -10.12 15.41 44.70
N TYR A 196 -9.61 16.56 45.14
CA TYR A 196 -10.43 17.59 45.78
C TYR A 196 -10.45 18.83 44.89
N SER A 197 -11.63 19.25 44.44
CA SER A 197 -11.78 20.23 43.36
C SER A 197 -11.13 21.59 43.64
N ALA A 198 -10.91 21.94 44.91
CA ALA A 198 -10.31 23.21 45.32
C ALA A 198 -8.77 23.18 45.49
N THR A 199 -8.11 22.03 45.36
CA THR A 199 -6.65 21.93 45.55
C THR A 199 -5.96 21.60 44.23
N THR A 200 -5.11 22.54 43.76
CA THR A 200 -4.41 22.43 42.47
C THR A 200 -2.97 22.90 42.58
N SER A 201 -2.14 22.50 41.62
CA SER A 201 -0.79 23.04 41.42
C SER A 201 -0.65 23.57 40.01
N SER A 202 0.05 24.69 39.89
CA SER A 202 0.31 25.36 38.61
C SER A 202 1.66 24.92 38.08
N VAL A 203 1.66 24.07 37.05
CA VAL A 203 2.87 23.51 36.46
C VAL A 203 3.35 24.41 35.32
N TYR A 204 4.51 25.05 35.51
CA TYR A 204 5.13 25.95 34.54
C TYR A 204 6.60 26.18 34.84
N GLY A 205 7.40 26.48 33.82
CA GLY A 205 8.82 26.79 33.97
C GLY A 205 9.58 25.74 34.79
N ALA A 206 10.24 26.20 35.85
CA ALA A 206 10.99 25.36 36.77
C ALA A 206 10.13 24.67 37.86
N ASN A 207 8.83 24.97 37.93
CA ASN A 207 7.93 24.37 38.92
C ASN A 207 7.44 23.00 38.42
N TRP A 208 8.09 21.96 38.92
CA TRP A 208 7.77 20.58 38.63
C TRP A 208 7.11 19.94 39.85
N TYR A 209 6.27 18.96 39.60
CA TYR A 209 5.53 18.27 40.64
C TYR A 209 5.51 16.79 40.37
N GLY A 210 5.27 16.00 41.41
CA GLY A 210 5.30 14.56 41.30
C GLY A 210 4.61 13.87 42.47
N GLN A 211 4.58 12.55 42.40
CA GLN A 211 3.97 11.67 43.38
C GLN A 211 4.75 10.36 43.39
N THR A 212 5.20 9.92 44.56
CA THR A 212 5.74 8.57 44.69
C THR A 212 4.63 7.53 44.75
N PHE A 213 4.93 6.31 44.31
CA PHE A 213 4.05 5.16 44.40
C PHE A 213 4.84 3.86 44.47
N ILE A 214 4.17 2.78 44.87
CA ILE A 214 4.75 1.44 44.96
C ILE A 214 3.85 0.46 44.21
N PRO A 215 4.32 -0.19 43.13
CA PRO A 215 3.60 -1.28 42.48
C PRO A 215 3.39 -2.46 43.44
N ILE A 216 2.19 -3.02 43.43
CA ILE A 216 1.87 -4.24 44.19
C ILE A 216 2.26 -5.52 43.44
N SER A 217 2.36 -5.44 42.11
CA SER A 217 2.86 -6.47 41.20
C SER A 217 3.89 -5.87 40.27
N ASP A 218 4.70 -6.73 39.64
CA ASP A 218 5.52 -6.29 38.50
C ASP A 218 4.58 -5.76 37.41
N ILE A 219 4.88 -4.58 36.88
CA ILE A 219 4.05 -3.92 35.87
C ILE A 219 4.93 -3.30 34.79
N TYR A 220 4.54 -3.49 33.53
CA TYR A 220 5.06 -2.70 32.41
C TYR A 220 4.16 -1.50 32.20
N VAL A 221 4.62 -0.33 32.61
CA VAL A 221 3.87 0.93 32.51
C VAL A 221 4.07 1.51 31.12
N ASN A 222 2.97 1.85 30.45
CA ASN A 222 2.98 2.47 29.12
C ASN A 222 2.19 3.78 29.08
N SER A 223 1.44 4.12 30.13
CA SER A 223 0.61 5.31 30.17
C SER A 223 0.51 5.92 31.57
N ILE A 224 0.31 7.22 31.60
CA ILE A 224 0.03 7.99 32.81
C ILE A 224 -1.18 8.86 32.51
N THR A 225 -2.18 8.90 33.40
CA THR A 225 -3.32 9.80 33.31
C THR A 225 -3.29 10.78 34.48
N LEU A 226 -3.42 12.07 34.17
CA LEU A 226 -3.53 13.15 35.16
C LEU A 226 -4.88 13.85 35.00
N TRP A 227 -5.41 14.42 36.09
CA TRP A 227 -6.56 15.31 36.03
C TRP A 227 -6.06 16.75 35.88
N CYS A 228 -6.23 17.33 34.70
CA CYS A 228 -5.63 18.62 34.38
C CYS A 228 -6.49 19.50 33.48
N GLN A 229 -6.12 20.78 33.37
CA GLN A 229 -6.61 21.71 32.35
C GLN A 229 -5.53 22.73 31.99
N LYS A 230 -5.59 23.28 30.78
CA LYS A 230 -4.78 24.45 30.41
C LYS A 230 -5.39 25.74 30.91
N ILE A 231 -4.53 26.70 31.26
CA ILE A 231 -4.90 28.08 31.55
C ILE A 231 -4.33 28.97 30.45
N LEU A 232 -5.22 29.69 29.75
CA LEU A 232 -4.88 30.51 28.58
C LEU A 232 -4.21 29.68 27.47
N ALA A 233 -3.03 30.08 27.00
CA ALA A 233 -2.38 29.52 25.83
C ALA A 233 -0.93 29.06 26.13
N PRO A 234 -0.73 28.04 26.99
CA PRO A 234 0.61 27.48 27.21
C PRO A 234 1.12 26.88 25.90
N SER A 235 2.37 27.17 25.57
CA SER A 235 3.08 26.65 24.40
C SER A 235 4.02 25.50 24.79
N GLY A 236 4.58 24.80 23.81
CA GLY A 236 5.47 23.67 24.03
C GLY A 236 4.77 22.45 24.62
N ASN A 237 5.52 21.63 25.35
CA ASN A 237 5.03 20.33 25.83
C ASN A 237 4.69 20.34 27.33
N PHE A 238 3.64 19.61 27.67
CA PHE A 238 3.42 19.13 29.03
C PHE A 238 3.93 17.68 29.11
N ASN A 239 4.96 17.47 29.91
CA ASN A 239 5.69 16.20 30.00
C ASN A 239 5.35 15.46 31.30
N VAL A 240 5.35 14.14 31.23
CA VAL A 240 5.29 13.21 32.34
C VAL A 240 6.52 12.31 32.33
N TYR A 241 6.92 11.83 33.50
CA TYR A 241 8.11 11.00 33.68
C TYR A 241 7.86 9.94 34.75
N ILE A 242 8.55 8.82 34.63
CA ILE A 242 8.75 7.86 35.72
C ILE A 242 10.22 7.91 36.16
N TYR A 243 10.47 7.99 37.46
CA TYR A 243 11.80 8.01 38.07
C TYR A 243 11.95 6.90 39.11
N ALA A 244 13.20 6.53 39.39
CA ALA A 244 13.54 5.85 40.64
C ALA A 244 13.36 6.81 41.83
N VAL A 245 13.25 6.26 43.04
CA VAL A 245 13.09 7.04 44.28
C VAL A 245 14.27 6.83 45.22
N SER A 246 14.75 7.92 45.81
CA SER A 246 15.66 7.90 46.95
C SER A 246 15.25 8.99 47.95
N GLY A 247 15.21 8.66 49.24
CA GLY A 247 14.76 9.61 50.27
C GLY A 247 13.30 10.06 50.14
N GLY A 248 12.45 9.29 49.46
CA GLY A 248 11.04 9.61 49.24
C GLY A 248 10.76 10.60 48.11
N VAL A 249 11.77 10.91 47.28
CA VAL A 249 11.65 11.84 46.14
C VAL A 249 12.28 11.27 44.87
N PRO A 250 11.93 11.79 43.67
CA PRO A 250 12.55 11.39 42.41
C PRO A 250 14.08 11.50 42.43
N THR A 251 14.76 10.56 41.78
CA THR A 251 16.22 10.58 41.61
C THR A 251 16.65 9.96 40.28
N GLY A 252 17.86 10.31 39.85
CA GLY A 252 18.48 9.78 38.63
C GLY A 252 17.82 10.26 37.34
N THR A 253 18.06 9.51 36.27
CA THR A 253 17.45 9.73 34.96
C THR A 253 16.04 9.15 34.92
N ALA A 254 15.16 9.73 34.09
CA ALA A 254 13.83 9.17 33.89
C ALA A 254 13.92 7.76 33.30
N LEU A 255 13.16 6.82 33.87
CA LEU A 255 13.00 5.44 33.39
C LEU A 255 12.07 5.36 32.18
N ALA A 256 11.11 6.28 32.10
CA ALA A 256 10.26 6.51 30.95
C ALA A 256 9.78 7.96 30.94
N THR A 257 9.46 8.46 29.75
CA THR A 257 8.99 9.84 29.53
C THR A 257 7.74 9.81 28.67
N GLY A 258 6.84 10.77 28.80
CA GLY A 258 5.70 10.94 27.89
C GLY A 258 5.41 12.42 27.74
N SER A 259 4.83 12.85 26.63
CA SER A 259 4.51 14.27 26.42
C SER A 259 3.36 14.46 25.47
N ILE A 260 2.60 15.53 25.70
CA ILE A 260 1.62 16.07 24.74
C ILE A 260 1.85 17.57 24.59
N SER A 261 1.41 18.13 23.46
CA SER A 261 1.42 19.59 23.30
C SER A 261 0.53 20.22 24.37
N ALA A 262 1.06 21.17 25.14
CA ALA A 262 0.30 21.85 26.18
C ALA A 262 -0.92 22.59 25.61
N SER A 263 -0.86 22.99 24.34
CA SER A 263 -1.95 23.67 23.65
C SER A 263 -3.14 22.77 23.32
N THR A 264 -2.98 21.44 23.25
CA THR A 264 -4.06 20.50 22.93
C THR A 264 -4.87 20.08 24.16
N ILE A 265 -4.36 20.34 25.36
CA ILE A 265 -5.09 20.08 26.62
C ILE A 265 -6.34 20.95 26.68
N SER A 266 -7.44 20.38 27.18
CA SER A 266 -8.72 21.09 27.34
C SER A 266 -8.60 22.29 28.29
N GLY A 267 -9.37 23.36 28.02
CA GLY A 267 -9.55 24.48 28.96
C GLY A 267 -10.45 24.14 30.15
N THR A 268 -11.10 22.98 30.12
CA THR A 268 -11.94 22.44 31.20
C THR A 268 -11.23 21.26 31.86
N ALA A 269 -11.28 21.20 33.20
CA ALA A 269 -10.69 20.11 33.97
C ALA A 269 -11.23 18.74 33.56
N GLY A 270 -10.31 17.82 33.25
CA GLY A 270 -10.63 16.46 32.86
C GLY A 270 -9.42 15.54 32.95
N ALA A 271 -9.67 14.25 32.79
CA ALA A 271 -8.62 13.25 32.67
C ALA A 271 -7.88 13.40 31.33
N GLN A 272 -6.56 13.46 31.39
CA GLN A 272 -5.68 13.52 30.23
C GLN A 272 -4.67 12.38 30.33
N THR A 273 -4.67 11.50 29.34
CA THR A 273 -3.72 10.40 29.24
C THR A 273 -2.51 10.81 28.42
N PHE A 274 -1.34 10.40 28.89
CA PHE A 274 -0.03 10.55 28.30
C PHE A 274 0.51 9.15 28.03
N TYR A 275 0.83 8.87 26.77
CA TYR A 275 1.49 7.63 26.40
C TYR A 275 3.01 7.81 26.53
N LEU A 276 3.68 6.77 27.04
CA LEU A 276 5.11 6.81 27.30
C LEU A 276 5.92 6.49 26.03
N SER A 277 7.09 7.09 25.97
CA SER A 277 8.06 6.96 24.90
C SER A 277 8.74 5.58 24.87
N GLN A 278 8.68 4.90 25.99
CA GLN A 278 9.14 3.54 26.19
C GLN A 278 8.38 3.00 27.39
N SER A 279 8.00 1.73 27.33
CA SER A 279 7.41 1.08 28.49
C SER A 279 8.47 0.95 29.58
N ALA A 280 8.12 1.22 30.84
CA ALA A 280 9.00 1.00 31.98
C ALA A 280 8.55 -0.23 32.77
N LYS A 281 9.44 -1.21 32.93
CA LYS A 281 9.22 -2.29 33.89
C LYS A 281 9.43 -1.77 35.30
N LEU A 282 8.38 -1.79 36.11
CA LEU A 282 8.42 -1.44 37.52
C LEU A 282 8.22 -2.71 38.35
N SER A 283 9.10 -2.91 39.33
CA SER A 283 9.08 -4.10 40.18
C SER A 283 8.15 -3.93 41.37
N SER A 284 7.43 -5.00 41.72
CA SER A 284 6.62 -5.06 42.93
C SER A 284 7.44 -4.67 44.17
N GLY A 285 6.82 -3.87 45.06
CA GLY A 285 7.42 -3.44 46.32
C GLY A 285 8.54 -2.39 46.20
N THR A 286 8.90 -1.97 44.98
CA THR A 286 9.91 -0.93 44.75
C THR A 286 9.24 0.44 44.63
N SER A 287 9.79 1.47 45.27
CA SER A 287 9.24 2.83 45.17
C SER A 287 9.72 3.53 43.89
N TYR A 288 8.76 4.11 43.18
CA TYR A 288 8.97 4.92 41.99
C TYR A 288 8.27 6.27 42.15
N ALA A 289 8.63 7.24 41.31
CA ALA A 289 7.97 8.54 41.29
C ALA A 289 7.46 8.86 39.90
N LEU A 290 6.23 9.35 39.82
CA LEU A 290 5.78 10.11 38.67
C LEU A 290 6.21 11.57 38.86
N ALA A 291 6.62 12.23 37.79
CA ALA A 291 6.88 13.66 37.77
C ALA A 291 6.25 14.27 36.52
N PHE A 292 5.88 15.54 36.58
CA PHE A 292 5.30 16.26 35.45
C PHE A 292 5.74 17.72 35.41
N SER A 293 5.88 18.25 34.19
CA SER A 293 6.52 19.54 33.91
C SER A 293 5.93 20.23 32.69
N CYS A 294 5.89 21.56 32.69
CA CYS A 294 5.58 22.39 31.51
C CYS A 294 6.65 23.49 31.37
N PRO A 295 7.85 23.17 30.85
CA PRO A 295 9.02 24.05 30.94
C PRO A 295 8.86 25.39 30.21
N THR A 296 8.06 25.41 29.15
CA THR A 296 7.77 26.59 28.32
C THR A 296 6.59 27.43 28.82
N GLY A 297 5.86 26.94 29.83
CA GLY A 297 4.80 27.69 30.48
C GLY A 297 5.35 28.82 31.38
N ASP A 298 4.46 29.75 31.72
CA ASP A 298 4.73 30.86 32.65
C ASP A 298 3.61 31.02 33.68
N ALA A 299 3.72 32.01 34.57
CA ALA A 299 2.75 32.23 35.66
C ALA A 299 1.32 32.58 35.18
N SER A 300 1.15 32.97 33.91
CA SER A 300 -0.13 33.25 33.26
C SER A 300 -0.58 32.12 32.32
N ASN A 301 0.37 31.43 31.67
CA ASN A 301 0.13 30.36 30.70
C ASN A 301 0.69 29.03 31.22
N TYR A 302 -0.15 28.21 31.87
CA TYR A 302 0.29 27.01 32.58
C TYR A 302 -0.73 25.88 32.56
N ILE A 303 -0.32 24.70 33.04
CA ILE A 303 -1.22 23.57 33.26
C ILE A 303 -1.56 23.48 34.74
N LYS A 304 -2.85 23.41 35.07
CA LYS A 304 -3.31 23.06 36.43
C LYS A 304 -3.41 21.56 36.55
N VAL A 305 -2.88 21.00 37.63
CA VAL A 305 -3.04 19.59 38.00
C VAL A 305 -3.69 19.49 39.38
N TRP A 306 -4.67 18.61 39.50
CA TRP A 306 -5.47 18.47 40.72
C TRP A 306 -4.83 17.50 41.71
N SER A 307 -4.93 17.85 42.99
CA SER A 307 -4.52 16.99 44.09
C SER A 307 -5.70 16.74 45.05
N LYS A 308 -5.55 15.72 45.87
CA LYS A 308 -6.34 15.52 47.07
C LYS A 308 -5.83 16.48 48.16
N ASN A 309 -6.73 16.96 49.01
CA ASN A 309 -6.42 17.84 50.14
C ASN A 309 -6.01 17.06 51.40
N SER A 310 -5.50 15.84 51.23
CA SER A 310 -5.05 14.93 52.28
C SER A 310 -4.01 13.98 51.70
N ASP A 311 -3.18 13.41 52.56
CA ASP A 311 -2.33 12.25 52.28
C ASP A 311 -3.21 10.98 52.31
N ALA A 312 -3.89 10.72 51.19
CA ALA A 312 -4.84 9.63 51.04
C ALA A 312 -4.21 8.37 50.41
N TYR A 313 -3.07 8.51 49.73
CA TYR A 313 -2.40 7.40 49.06
C TYR A 313 -1.25 6.88 49.92
N ALA A 314 -1.57 5.88 50.75
CA ALA A 314 -0.70 5.35 51.79
C ALA A 314 0.69 4.83 51.34
N SER A 315 0.92 4.64 50.04
CA SER A 315 2.18 4.12 49.48
C SER A 315 2.90 5.16 48.63
N GLY A 316 2.64 6.43 48.89
CA GLY A 316 3.23 7.52 48.15
C GLY A 316 3.34 8.80 48.95
N THR A 317 3.95 9.79 48.31
CA THR A 317 4.13 11.13 48.86
C THR A 317 4.22 12.08 47.68
N LYS A 318 3.50 13.20 47.75
CA LYS A 318 3.68 14.29 46.79
C LYS A 318 5.09 14.83 46.83
N CYS A 319 5.61 15.17 45.66
CA CYS A 319 6.90 15.82 45.50
C CYS A 319 6.72 17.13 44.73
N SER A 320 7.58 18.11 45.00
CA SER A 320 7.70 19.33 44.20
C SER A 320 9.15 19.73 44.02
N SER A 321 9.44 20.43 42.92
CA SER A 321 10.73 21.01 42.61
C SER A 321 10.49 22.41 42.04
N SER A 322 11.33 23.37 42.43
CA SER A 322 11.31 24.75 41.92
C SER A 322 12.52 25.06 41.02
N ASP A 323 13.32 24.05 40.69
CA ASP A 323 14.58 24.15 39.95
C ASP A 323 14.67 23.12 38.81
N SER A 324 13.54 22.85 38.16
CA SER A 324 13.45 21.97 36.99
C SER A 324 13.87 20.52 37.27
N GLY A 325 13.51 20.01 38.45
CA GLY A 325 13.76 18.62 38.85
C GLY A 325 15.17 18.35 39.37
N VAL A 326 15.98 19.37 39.62
CA VAL A 326 17.33 19.23 40.18
C VAL A 326 17.27 18.86 41.67
N ALA A 327 16.44 19.54 42.45
CA ALA A 327 16.15 19.22 43.84
C ALA A 327 14.65 19.05 44.06
N TRP A 328 14.30 18.07 44.89
CA TRP A 328 12.92 17.71 45.19
C TRP A 328 12.62 17.83 46.68
N SER A 329 11.42 18.28 47.00
CA SER A 329 10.86 18.35 48.35
C SER A 329 9.61 17.48 48.45
N ALA A 330 9.47 16.73 49.55
CA ALA A 330 8.27 15.97 49.87
C ALA A 330 7.20 16.87 50.53
N ASP A 331 5.92 16.57 50.29
CA ASP A 331 4.76 17.30 50.80
C ASP A 331 3.64 16.32 51.22
N SER A 332 2.70 16.76 52.05
CA SER A 332 1.72 15.92 52.75
C SER A 332 0.35 15.82 52.06
N TRP A 333 0.31 15.99 50.74
CA TRP A 333 -0.89 15.81 49.91
C TRP A 333 -0.60 14.77 48.85
N ASP A 334 -1.59 14.43 48.02
CA ASP A 334 -1.36 13.50 46.91
C ASP A 334 -2.02 13.97 45.62
N TYR A 335 -1.38 13.75 44.47
CA TYR A 335 -1.98 14.10 43.17
C TYR A 335 -3.02 13.09 42.70
N TYR A 336 -3.97 13.53 41.87
CA TYR A 336 -4.70 12.58 41.05
C TYR A 336 -3.75 11.96 40.03
N PHE A 337 -3.69 10.63 39.99
CA PHE A 337 -2.97 9.93 38.95
C PHE A 337 -3.56 8.53 38.70
N VAL A 338 -3.37 8.06 37.47
CA VAL A 338 -3.48 6.65 37.09
C VAL A 338 -2.22 6.30 36.32
N VAL A 339 -1.42 5.39 36.85
CA VAL A 339 -0.32 4.74 36.12
C VAL A 339 -0.92 3.48 35.50
N GLY A 340 -1.03 3.48 34.18
CA GLY A 340 -1.59 2.38 33.39
C GLY A 340 -0.50 1.52 32.76
N GLY A 341 -0.73 0.22 32.73
CA GLY A 341 0.19 -0.74 32.17
C GLY A 341 -0.35 -2.16 32.25
N TYR A 342 0.56 -3.13 32.31
CA TYR A 342 0.20 -4.55 32.29
C TYR A 342 1.03 -5.36 33.27
N THR A 343 0.39 -6.30 33.97
CA THR A 343 1.10 -7.31 34.78
C THR A 343 1.42 -8.50 33.87
N PRO A 344 2.70 -8.82 33.62
CA PRO A 344 3.07 -9.93 32.75
C PRO A 344 2.81 -11.27 33.45
N ALA A 345 2.12 -12.19 32.78
CA ALA A 345 2.04 -13.59 33.18
C ALA A 345 3.22 -14.39 32.58
N VAL A 346 3.64 -14.03 31.37
CA VAL A 346 4.84 -14.54 30.71
C VAL A 346 5.38 -13.47 29.75
N THR A 347 6.70 -13.41 29.59
CA THR A 347 7.39 -12.47 28.70
C THR A 347 8.44 -13.23 27.91
N LEU A 348 8.50 -12.97 26.61
CA LEU A 348 9.50 -13.46 25.68
C LEU A 348 10.26 -12.27 25.10
N THR A 349 11.56 -12.42 24.84
CA THR A 349 12.38 -11.35 24.27
C THR A 349 13.32 -11.87 23.19
N ALA A 350 13.12 -11.40 21.95
CA ALA A 350 14.09 -11.54 20.88
C ALA A 350 15.07 -10.37 20.92
N THR A 351 16.37 -10.65 20.82
CA THR A 351 17.44 -9.63 20.86
C THR A 351 18.27 -9.66 19.58
N GLY A 352 18.93 -8.55 19.25
CA GLY A 352 19.76 -8.43 18.04
C GLY A 352 18.95 -8.26 16.75
N ILE A 353 17.68 -7.85 16.84
CA ILE A 353 16.80 -7.68 15.68
C ILE A 353 16.99 -6.29 15.08
N ILE A 354 17.61 -6.22 13.92
CA ILE A 354 17.78 -4.95 13.19
C ILE A 354 16.44 -4.47 12.62
N SER A 355 16.31 -3.16 12.37
CA SER A 355 15.14 -2.68 11.65
C SER A 355 15.21 -3.13 10.19
N SER A 356 14.33 -4.04 9.78
CA SER A 356 14.20 -4.52 8.39
C SER A 356 12.90 -5.31 8.20
N ASP A 357 12.71 -5.89 7.02
CA ASP A 357 11.65 -6.87 6.78
C ASP A 357 11.86 -8.11 7.64
N HIS A 358 10.84 -8.45 8.42
CA HIS A 358 10.81 -9.63 9.27
C HIS A 358 9.44 -10.29 9.26
N ILE A 359 9.44 -11.59 9.56
CA ILE A 359 8.24 -12.32 9.97
C ILE A 359 8.31 -12.54 11.48
N ILE A 360 7.36 -11.97 12.22
CA ILE A 360 7.23 -12.21 13.67
C ILE A 360 6.07 -13.15 13.91
N LYS A 361 6.35 -14.21 14.65
CA LYS A 361 5.37 -15.21 15.01
C LYS A 361 5.43 -15.56 16.48
N THR A 362 4.28 -15.48 17.15
CA THR A 362 4.13 -16.00 18.51
C THR A 362 3.20 -17.20 18.49
N VAL A 363 3.64 -18.29 19.12
CA VAL A 363 2.88 -19.54 19.21
C VAL A 363 2.73 -19.93 20.67
N LEU A 364 1.51 -20.18 21.13
CA LEU A 364 1.25 -20.91 22.36
C LEU A 364 0.71 -22.27 21.97
N SER A 365 1.42 -23.34 22.29
CA SER A 365 0.91 -24.71 22.11
C SER A 365 1.56 -25.67 23.10
N GLY A 366 0.78 -26.65 23.57
CA GLY A 366 1.27 -27.66 24.53
C GLY A 366 1.81 -27.07 25.85
N GLY A 367 1.31 -25.90 26.27
CA GLY A 367 1.76 -25.22 27.49
C GLY A 367 3.11 -24.50 27.37
N THR A 368 3.59 -24.26 26.15
CA THR A 368 4.80 -23.48 25.89
C THR A 368 4.46 -22.32 24.95
N ILE A 369 4.78 -21.10 25.36
CA ILE A 369 4.76 -19.94 24.47
C ILE A 369 6.13 -19.78 23.82
N SER A 370 6.17 -19.49 22.53
CA SER A 370 7.39 -19.35 21.72
C SER A 370 7.30 -18.12 20.84
N LEU A 371 8.40 -17.39 20.70
CA LEU A 371 8.55 -16.23 19.83
C LEU A 371 9.55 -16.59 18.73
N TYR A 372 9.14 -16.42 17.48
CA TYR A 372 9.94 -16.66 16.29
C TYR A 372 10.16 -15.33 15.55
N VAL A 373 11.37 -15.16 15.04
CA VAL A 373 11.73 -14.11 14.07
C VAL A 373 12.27 -14.80 12.83
N ASP A 374 11.67 -14.54 11.67
CA ASP A 374 12.04 -15.14 10.39
C ASP A 374 12.02 -16.68 10.43
N ASN A 375 11.01 -17.24 11.11
CA ASN A 375 10.85 -18.67 11.39
C ASN A 375 11.98 -19.30 12.24
N ILE A 376 12.88 -18.50 12.82
CA ILE A 376 13.88 -18.94 13.77
C ILE A 376 13.35 -18.70 15.19
N LEU A 377 13.38 -19.75 16.03
CA LEU A 377 12.99 -19.63 17.44
C LEU A 377 13.94 -18.65 18.15
N ALA A 378 13.42 -17.52 18.59
CA ALA A 378 14.17 -16.50 19.30
C ALA A 378 14.11 -16.67 20.81
N ASP A 379 12.94 -17.00 21.35
CA ASP A 379 12.73 -17.25 22.79
C ASP A 379 11.52 -18.15 23.05
N SER A 380 11.48 -18.83 24.20
CA SER A 380 10.34 -19.62 24.64
C SER A 380 10.26 -19.75 26.16
N ALA A 381 9.05 -19.89 26.68
CA ALA A 381 8.80 -20.05 28.11
C ALA A 381 7.62 -20.99 28.37
N ALA A 382 7.66 -21.68 29.51
CA ALA A 382 6.54 -22.48 29.97
C ALA A 382 5.38 -21.55 30.37
N TYR A 383 4.20 -21.80 29.81
CA TYR A 383 2.98 -21.09 30.13
C TYR A 383 1.78 -22.03 29.94
N ALA A 384 1.27 -22.55 31.06
CA ALA A 384 0.11 -23.43 31.08
C ALA A 384 -1.23 -22.68 31.27
N GLY A 385 -1.21 -21.35 31.12
CA GLY A 385 -2.39 -20.49 31.23
C GLY A 385 -3.13 -20.34 29.90
N SER A 386 -4.14 -19.47 29.92
CA SER A 386 -4.83 -18.98 28.74
C SER A 386 -4.73 -17.46 28.68
N VAL A 387 -4.67 -16.91 27.47
CA VAL A 387 -4.86 -15.47 27.28
C VAL A 387 -6.26 -15.10 27.77
N ILE A 388 -6.33 -14.01 28.52
CA ILE A 388 -7.58 -13.52 29.10
C ILE A 388 -8.42 -12.91 27.98
N ASP A 389 -9.63 -13.42 27.82
CA ASP A 389 -10.67 -12.78 27.02
C ASP A 389 -11.05 -11.43 27.65
N ASN A 390 -11.01 -10.38 26.84
CA ASN A 390 -11.40 -9.04 27.23
C ASN A 390 -12.17 -8.36 26.10
N VAL A 391 -12.97 -7.35 26.43
CA VAL A 391 -13.80 -6.63 25.46
C VAL A 391 -13.03 -5.61 24.61
N ASN A 392 -11.70 -5.64 24.61
CA ASN A 392 -10.89 -4.67 23.89
C ASN A 392 -10.68 -5.10 22.45
N ASP A 393 -10.65 -4.14 21.53
CA ASP A 393 -10.31 -4.42 20.14
C ASP A 393 -8.85 -4.86 19.98
N TRP A 394 -8.55 -5.45 18.83
CA TRP A 394 -7.19 -5.71 18.39
C TRP A 394 -6.61 -4.50 17.68
N TYR A 395 -5.36 -4.18 17.95
CA TYR A 395 -4.61 -3.15 17.25
C TYR A 395 -3.31 -3.72 16.69
N PHE A 396 -2.99 -3.37 15.45
CA PHE A 396 -1.80 -3.79 14.73
C PHE A 396 -1.02 -2.57 14.25
N THR A 397 0.32 -2.64 14.28
CA THR A 397 1.24 -1.70 13.61
C THR A 397 1.18 -0.23 14.05
N GLN A 398 0.82 0.03 15.32
CA GLN A 398 0.66 1.40 15.82
C GLN A 398 1.99 2.13 16.05
N ASN A 399 1.93 3.46 15.97
CA ASN A 399 3.02 4.38 16.29
C ASN A 399 4.31 4.12 15.50
N GLY A 400 4.18 3.68 14.24
CA GLY A 400 5.32 3.42 13.36
C GLY A 400 6.18 2.24 13.81
N SER A 401 5.60 1.29 14.54
CA SER A 401 6.23 0.01 14.87
C SER A 401 6.53 -0.80 13.62
N MET A 402 5.66 -0.69 12.61
CA MET A 402 5.86 -1.25 11.27
C MET A 402 5.53 -0.17 10.23
N PRO A 403 6.53 0.42 9.54
CA PRO A 403 6.31 1.41 8.48
C PRO A 403 5.46 0.87 7.33
N TYR A 404 5.53 -0.43 7.08
CA TYR A 404 4.60 -1.15 6.22
C TYR A 404 4.40 -2.60 6.68
N LEU A 405 3.26 -3.18 6.31
CA LEU A 405 2.80 -4.52 6.63
C LEU A 405 2.39 -5.23 5.34
N TYR A 406 2.91 -6.43 5.10
CA TYR A 406 2.46 -7.30 4.02
C TYR A 406 1.18 -8.04 4.43
N TYR A 407 1.20 -8.68 5.60
CA TYR A 407 0.02 -9.38 6.13
C TYR A 407 0.05 -9.51 7.65
N ALA A 408 -1.13 -9.73 8.23
CA ALA A 408 -1.33 -10.16 9.61
C ALA A 408 -2.28 -11.37 9.66
N LYS A 409 -1.95 -12.37 10.48
CA LYS A 409 -2.72 -13.61 10.63
C LYS A 409 -2.89 -14.00 12.10
N ILE A 410 -4.06 -14.53 12.42
CA ILE A 410 -4.38 -15.14 13.72
C ILE A 410 -4.97 -16.52 13.47
N THR A 411 -4.35 -17.54 14.06
CA THR A 411 -4.78 -18.94 14.02
C THR A 411 -5.04 -19.41 15.45
N ILE A 412 -6.19 -20.03 15.70
CA ILE A 412 -6.60 -20.50 17.03
C ILE A 412 -6.99 -21.97 16.92
N GLY A 413 -6.41 -22.83 17.77
CA GLY A 413 -6.62 -24.27 17.73
C GLY A 413 -6.29 -24.91 16.37
N GLY A 414 -5.32 -24.35 15.66
CA GLY A 414 -4.94 -24.77 14.30
C GLY A 414 -5.88 -24.33 13.18
N VAL A 415 -6.85 -23.46 13.44
CA VAL A 415 -7.79 -22.91 12.44
C VAL A 415 -7.51 -21.42 12.25
N LEU A 416 -7.36 -20.97 11.00
CA LEU A 416 -7.20 -19.55 10.68
C LEU A 416 -8.49 -18.79 11.04
N LYS A 417 -8.38 -17.76 11.88
CA LYS A 417 -9.49 -16.97 12.43
C LYS A 417 -9.46 -15.50 12.04
N GLY A 418 -8.30 -14.99 11.65
CA GLY A 418 -8.16 -13.66 11.07
C GLY A 418 -7.03 -13.66 10.06
N SER A 419 -7.24 -13.03 8.91
CA SER A 419 -6.20 -12.82 7.92
C SER A 419 -6.46 -11.53 7.15
N TRP A 420 -5.49 -10.62 7.18
CA TRP A 420 -5.61 -9.30 6.54
C TRP A 420 -4.33 -8.98 5.77
N GLU A 421 -4.52 -8.39 4.62
CA GLU A 421 -3.49 -7.80 3.75
C GLU A 421 -4.06 -6.49 3.18
N TRP A 422 -3.21 -5.69 2.52
CA TRP A 422 -3.69 -4.45 1.91
C TRP A 422 -4.78 -4.74 0.87
N GLN A 423 -5.83 -3.92 0.88
CA GLN A 423 -6.90 -3.94 -0.12
C GLN A 423 -7.26 -2.52 -0.53
N TYR A 424 -7.76 -2.35 -1.76
CA TYR A 424 -8.31 -1.09 -2.26
C TYR A 424 -9.70 -0.82 -1.66
N ALA A 425 -9.78 -0.63 -0.34
CA ALA A 425 -11.02 -0.43 0.39
C ALA A 425 -10.81 0.32 1.71
N ALA A 426 -11.88 0.95 2.21
CA ALA A 426 -11.89 1.62 3.50
C ALA A 426 -11.78 0.66 4.70
N THR A 427 -12.05 -0.63 4.47
CA THR A 427 -11.92 -1.73 5.43
C THR A 427 -11.25 -2.91 4.72
N PHE A 428 -10.36 -3.63 5.40
CA PHE A 428 -9.80 -4.86 4.85
C PHE A 428 -10.66 -6.04 5.26
N THR A 429 -11.19 -6.76 4.27
CA THR A 429 -11.98 -7.96 4.48
C THR A 429 -11.13 -9.05 5.12
N ASP A 430 -11.71 -9.74 6.10
CA ASP A 430 -11.08 -10.92 6.70
C ASP A 430 -11.06 -12.11 5.72
N LEU A 431 -9.86 -12.43 5.23
CA LEU A 431 -9.62 -13.52 4.29
C LEU A 431 -9.73 -14.91 4.93
N SER A 432 -9.88 -15.00 6.25
CA SER A 432 -10.13 -16.28 6.93
C SER A 432 -11.59 -16.75 6.81
N GLY A 433 -12.50 -15.86 6.40
CA GLY A 433 -13.93 -16.13 6.27
C GLY A 433 -14.70 -16.13 7.60
N ASN A 434 -14.13 -15.54 8.68
CA ASN A 434 -14.81 -15.40 9.97
C ASN A 434 -15.42 -13.99 10.18
N SER A 435 -15.35 -13.13 9.15
CA SER A 435 -15.92 -11.76 9.15
C SER A 435 -15.31 -10.83 10.21
N ASN A 436 -14.05 -11.06 10.57
CA ASN A 436 -13.33 -10.17 11.47
C ASN A 436 -12.67 -9.02 10.69
N ASP A 437 -13.45 -8.23 9.96
CA ASP A 437 -12.91 -7.20 9.07
C ASP A 437 -12.09 -6.15 9.84
N ALA A 438 -11.01 -5.68 9.22
CA ALA A 438 -10.11 -4.70 9.82
C ALA A 438 -10.41 -3.28 9.31
N THR A 439 -10.23 -2.30 10.19
CA THR A 439 -10.28 -0.88 9.89
C THR A 439 -8.85 -0.33 9.85
N PRO A 440 -8.25 -0.12 8.67
CA PRO A 440 -6.92 0.48 8.54
C PRO A 440 -6.93 1.99 8.77
N SER A 441 -5.77 2.55 9.09
CA SER A 441 -5.49 3.98 8.98
C SER A 441 -4.38 4.21 7.96
N PHE A 442 -4.63 5.05 6.98
CA PHE A 442 -3.68 5.28 5.90
C PHE A 442 -2.79 6.48 6.20
N ARG A 443 -1.48 6.31 5.96
CA ARG A 443 -0.52 7.41 6.08
C ARG A 443 -0.78 8.46 5.00
N THR A 444 -0.93 9.71 5.41
CA THR A 444 -1.15 10.84 4.47
C THR A 444 0.03 11.80 4.38
N THR A 445 1.04 11.62 5.25
CA THR A 445 2.23 12.47 5.31
C THR A 445 3.50 11.63 5.22
N THR A 446 4.55 12.24 4.67
CA THR A 446 5.88 11.63 4.66
C THR A 446 6.38 11.41 6.09
N THR A 447 7.05 10.28 6.32
CA THR A 447 7.77 10.03 7.57
C THR A 447 8.95 10.98 7.77
N ASP A 448 9.45 11.58 6.69
CA ASP A 448 10.52 12.57 6.71
C ASP A 448 10.07 13.82 5.94
N ALA A 449 9.89 14.94 6.65
CA ALA A 449 9.31 16.18 6.12
C ALA A 449 10.15 16.83 4.99
N ASP A 450 11.42 16.46 4.86
CA ASP A 450 12.32 16.98 3.82
C ASP A 450 12.26 16.15 2.53
N VAL A 451 11.57 14.99 2.56
CA VAL A 451 11.40 14.10 1.42
C VAL A 451 10.03 14.30 0.76
N SER A 452 10.03 14.51 -0.55
CA SER A 452 8.80 14.61 -1.36
C SER A 452 8.90 13.72 -2.60
N VAL A 453 7.75 13.22 -3.06
CA VAL A 453 7.64 12.31 -4.20
C VAL A 453 6.62 12.83 -5.21
N SER A 454 6.93 12.68 -6.50
CA SER A 454 6.06 13.10 -7.60
C SER A 454 6.15 12.16 -8.81
N VAL A 455 5.04 11.98 -9.53
CA VAL A 455 5.02 11.36 -10.86
C VAL A 455 5.58 12.37 -11.87
N ILE A 456 6.64 12.00 -12.59
CA ILE A 456 7.30 12.88 -13.56
C ILE A 456 6.82 12.62 -14.98
N SER A 457 6.61 11.35 -15.33
CA SER A 457 6.14 10.93 -16.64
C SER A 457 5.42 9.61 -16.54
N TYR A 458 4.52 9.35 -17.49
CA TYR A 458 3.86 8.07 -17.67
C TYR A 458 3.82 7.76 -19.16
N THR A 459 4.47 6.69 -19.58
CA THR A 459 4.74 6.39 -21.00
C THR A 459 4.56 4.90 -21.28
N ALA A 460 4.12 4.55 -22.48
CA ALA A 460 4.12 3.16 -22.93
C ALA A 460 5.57 2.63 -23.04
N CYS A 461 5.87 1.51 -22.37
CA CYS A 461 7.15 0.83 -22.47
C CYS A 461 7.15 -0.28 -23.54
N ASN A 462 5.97 -0.81 -23.89
CA ASN A 462 5.83 -1.88 -24.89
C ASN A 462 4.79 -1.50 -25.96
N GLN A 463 5.19 -0.67 -26.93
CA GLN A 463 4.27 -0.19 -28.00
C GLN A 463 3.73 -1.32 -28.89
N SER A 464 4.45 -2.45 -29.01
CA SER A 464 4.01 -3.62 -29.80
C SER A 464 2.99 -4.50 -29.09
N ALA A 465 2.77 -4.30 -27.78
CA ALA A 465 1.76 -5.01 -26.98
C ALA A 465 0.43 -4.23 -26.87
N PHE A 466 0.26 -3.19 -27.70
CA PHE A 466 -1.05 -2.59 -27.94
C PHE A 466 -1.90 -3.61 -28.71
N VAL A 467 -2.44 -4.59 -27.98
CA VAL A 467 -3.52 -5.42 -28.46
C VAL A 467 -4.72 -4.49 -28.51
N THR A 468 -5.04 -3.98 -29.70
CA THR A 468 -6.42 -3.60 -29.98
C THR A 468 -7.21 -4.87 -29.74
N GLY A 469 -7.91 -4.95 -28.60
CA GLY A 469 -8.90 -6.00 -28.40
C GLY A 469 -9.80 -6.01 -29.62
N GLU A 470 -10.28 -7.19 -30.01
CA GLU A 470 -11.25 -7.35 -31.10
C GLU A 470 -12.64 -6.73 -30.76
N ASP A 471 -12.69 -5.81 -29.81
CA ASP A 471 -13.84 -4.93 -29.58
C ASP A 471 -13.60 -3.64 -30.36
N ASP A 472 -14.56 -3.29 -31.21
CA ASP A 472 -14.63 -2.19 -32.18
C ASP A 472 -14.43 -0.75 -31.61
N GLU A 473 -13.75 -0.58 -30.47
CA GLU A 473 -13.49 0.71 -29.82
C GLU A 473 -12.00 1.05 -29.68
N ALA A 474 -11.15 0.57 -30.60
CA ALA A 474 -9.86 1.21 -30.77
C ALA A 474 -10.07 2.64 -31.29
N VAL A 475 -9.29 3.61 -30.78
CA VAL A 475 -9.24 4.96 -31.36
C VAL A 475 -8.76 4.84 -32.80
N GLU A 476 -9.68 4.98 -33.75
CA GLU A 476 -9.38 5.21 -35.16
C GLU A 476 -8.47 6.45 -35.26
N ILE A 477 -7.16 6.23 -35.49
CA ILE A 477 -6.20 7.31 -35.78
C ILE A 477 -6.48 7.93 -37.17
N VAL A 478 -7.24 7.21 -37.99
CA VAL A 478 -7.86 7.67 -39.23
C VAL A 478 -9.30 7.21 -39.10
N THR A 479 -10.24 8.12 -38.90
CA THR A 479 -11.66 7.75 -39.00
C THR A 479 -12.02 7.55 -40.47
N ASP A 480 -13.03 6.75 -40.78
CA ASP A 480 -13.61 6.70 -42.13
C ASP A 480 -13.98 8.12 -42.67
N ASP A 481 -14.16 9.10 -41.78
CA ASP A 481 -14.35 10.53 -42.09
C ASP A 481 -13.07 11.26 -42.55
N ASP A 482 -11.87 10.77 -42.22
CA ASP A 482 -10.57 11.34 -42.61
C ASP A 482 -10.05 10.82 -43.95
N ILE A 483 -10.63 9.73 -44.47
CA ILE A 483 -10.43 9.25 -45.82
C ILE A 483 -11.47 9.94 -46.69
N GLY A 484 -11.04 10.84 -47.58
CA GLY A 484 -12.00 11.54 -48.45
C GLY A 484 -12.94 10.56 -49.13
N GLU A 485 -14.26 10.80 -49.03
CA GLU A 485 -15.29 9.94 -49.60
C GLU A 485 -14.88 9.52 -51.01
N MET A 486 -14.78 8.21 -51.23
CA MET A 486 -14.54 7.67 -52.57
C MET A 486 -15.59 8.26 -53.50
N PRO A 487 -15.21 8.86 -54.64
CA PRO A 487 -16.19 9.42 -55.56
C PRO A 487 -17.23 8.36 -55.94
N ASP A 488 -18.52 8.67 -55.78
CA ASP A 488 -19.62 7.79 -56.15
C ASP A 488 -19.37 7.15 -57.53
N GLY A 489 -19.27 5.81 -57.56
CA GLY A 489 -19.05 5.02 -58.78
C GLY A 489 -17.59 4.70 -59.12
N TRP A 490 -16.61 5.07 -58.29
CA TRP A 490 -15.26 4.48 -58.36
C TRP A 490 -15.29 3.10 -57.65
N TYR A 491 -14.74 2.06 -58.29
CA TYR A 491 -14.75 0.68 -57.77
C TYR A 491 -16.11 0.19 -57.24
N GLY A 492 -17.21 0.45 -57.96
CA GLY A 492 -18.56 0.06 -57.53
C GLY A 492 -18.74 -1.45 -57.31
N ASP A 493 -19.84 -1.81 -56.64
CA ASP A 493 -20.22 -3.19 -56.32
C ASP A 493 -20.10 -4.09 -57.54
N LEU A 494 -19.05 -4.92 -57.55
CA LEU A 494 -18.85 -5.90 -58.59
C LEU A 494 -19.85 -7.03 -58.37
N HIS A 495 -20.39 -7.55 -59.46
CA HIS A 495 -21.32 -8.69 -59.48
C HIS A 495 -20.66 -9.94 -60.10
N PRO A 496 -19.58 -10.48 -59.50
CA PRO A 496 -18.87 -11.64 -60.04
C PRO A 496 -19.73 -12.90 -60.10
N GLU A 497 -20.81 -12.98 -59.32
CA GLU A 497 -21.83 -14.04 -59.35
C GLU A 497 -22.47 -14.23 -60.73
N ASN A 498 -22.46 -13.20 -61.59
CA ASN A 498 -22.98 -13.27 -62.95
C ASN A 498 -22.07 -14.06 -63.90
N LEU A 499 -20.82 -14.34 -63.51
CA LEU A 499 -19.95 -15.27 -64.23
C LEU A 499 -20.03 -16.68 -63.62
N PRO A 500 -20.06 -17.74 -64.44
CA PRO A 500 -19.93 -19.10 -63.95
C PRO A 500 -18.66 -19.26 -63.09
N GLY A 501 -18.85 -19.54 -61.80
CA GLY A 501 -17.76 -19.69 -60.84
C GLY A 501 -17.15 -18.39 -60.30
N GLY A 502 -17.65 -17.21 -60.71
CA GLY A 502 -17.10 -15.93 -60.25
C GLY A 502 -17.33 -15.67 -58.75
N GLN A 503 -18.47 -16.10 -58.20
CA GLN A 503 -18.68 -16.04 -56.74
C GLN A 503 -17.66 -16.92 -56.00
N ALA A 504 -17.45 -18.16 -56.44
CA ALA A 504 -16.49 -19.06 -55.80
C ALA A 504 -15.04 -18.55 -55.85
N ILE A 505 -14.67 -17.81 -56.91
CA ILE A 505 -13.38 -17.12 -56.99
C ILE A 505 -13.32 -15.97 -55.97
N SER A 506 -14.40 -15.21 -55.83
CA SER A 506 -14.44 -14.08 -54.88
C SER A 506 -14.40 -14.59 -53.43
N ASP A 507 -15.19 -15.61 -53.11
CA ASP A 507 -15.15 -16.30 -51.80
C ASP A 507 -13.74 -16.84 -51.51
N PHE A 508 -13.05 -17.42 -52.49
CA PHE A 508 -11.69 -17.91 -52.31
C PHE A 508 -10.70 -16.77 -52.01
N LEU A 509 -10.84 -15.63 -52.67
CA LEU A 509 -9.97 -14.45 -52.44
C LEU A 509 -10.25 -13.80 -51.08
N GLU A 510 -11.52 -13.70 -50.68
CA GLU A 510 -11.92 -13.19 -49.36
C GLU A 510 -11.39 -14.09 -48.24
N ASN A 511 -11.48 -15.41 -48.39
CA ASN A 511 -10.89 -16.36 -47.44
C ASN A 511 -9.35 -16.28 -47.32
N MET A 512 -8.69 -15.56 -48.24
CA MET A 512 -7.25 -15.29 -48.21
C MET A 512 -6.92 -13.86 -47.77
N ASP A 513 -7.90 -13.09 -47.28
CA ASP A 513 -7.79 -11.65 -47.00
C ASP A 513 -7.31 -10.83 -48.22
N PHE A 514 -7.69 -11.26 -49.42
CA PHE A 514 -7.33 -10.58 -50.68
C PHE A 514 -8.54 -9.85 -51.29
N PRO A 515 -8.48 -8.53 -51.53
CA PRO A 515 -9.60 -7.77 -52.09
C PRO A 515 -10.04 -8.28 -53.48
N PRO A 516 -11.27 -8.84 -53.64
CA PRO A 516 -11.72 -9.40 -54.91
C PRO A 516 -11.73 -8.38 -56.06
N ALA A 517 -12.00 -7.11 -55.75
CA ALA A 517 -11.99 -6.03 -56.73
C ALA A 517 -10.65 -5.93 -57.47
N PHE A 518 -9.52 -6.10 -56.77
CA PHE A 518 -8.20 -6.02 -57.39
C PHE A 518 -8.00 -7.11 -58.45
N PHE A 519 -8.48 -8.32 -58.18
CA PHE A 519 -8.44 -9.43 -59.13
C PHE A 519 -9.32 -9.15 -60.35
N TRP A 520 -10.57 -8.74 -60.14
CA TRP A 520 -11.54 -8.54 -61.22
C TRP A 520 -11.16 -7.37 -62.13
N TYR A 521 -10.73 -6.22 -61.58
CA TYR A 521 -10.25 -5.11 -62.41
C TYR A 521 -8.98 -5.48 -63.18
N SER A 522 -8.05 -6.24 -62.57
CA SER A 522 -6.88 -6.75 -63.28
C SER A 522 -7.26 -7.66 -64.45
N LEU A 523 -8.26 -8.53 -64.26
CA LEU A 523 -8.77 -9.39 -65.32
C LEU A 523 -9.40 -8.60 -66.47
N VAL A 524 -10.17 -7.56 -66.17
CA VAL A 524 -10.77 -6.68 -67.20
C VAL A 524 -9.68 -6.02 -68.04
N TYR A 525 -8.72 -5.34 -67.40
CA TYR A 525 -7.72 -4.56 -68.15
C TYR A 525 -6.67 -5.42 -68.83
N LEU A 526 -6.14 -6.45 -68.16
CA LEU A 526 -5.17 -7.35 -68.78
C LEU A 526 -5.82 -8.17 -69.89
N GLY A 527 -7.08 -8.59 -69.71
CA GLY A 527 -7.84 -9.26 -70.75
C GLY A 527 -8.05 -8.37 -71.98
N ALA A 528 -8.41 -7.09 -71.78
CA ALA A 528 -8.57 -6.12 -72.86
C ALA A 528 -7.26 -5.92 -73.62
N ALA A 529 -6.14 -5.78 -72.90
CA ALA A 529 -4.82 -5.65 -73.49
C ALA A 529 -4.42 -6.90 -74.31
N ILE A 530 -4.66 -8.09 -73.78
CA ILE A 530 -4.38 -9.36 -74.47
C ILE A 530 -5.19 -9.46 -75.76
N ILE A 531 -6.50 -9.20 -75.71
CA ILE A 531 -7.38 -9.25 -76.88
C ILE A 531 -6.97 -8.22 -77.93
N THR A 532 -6.61 -7.02 -77.49
CA THR A 532 -6.11 -5.96 -78.37
C THR A 532 -4.81 -6.39 -79.05
N MET A 533 -3.86 -6.98 -78.32
CA MET A 533 -2.60 -7.50 -78.88
C MET A 533 -2.83 -8.65 -79.87
N VAL A 534 -3.75 -9.56 -79.57
CA VAL A 534 -4.13 -10.65 -80.49
C VAL A 534 -4.77 -10.09 -81.76
N SER A 535 -5.69 -9.13 -81.64
CA SER A 535 -6.33 -8.45 -82.77
C SER A 535 -5.30 -7.71 -83.63
N LEU A 536 -4.29 -7.10 -83.01
CA LEU A 536 -3.18 -6.44 -83.71
C LEU A 536 -2.34 -7.41 -84.52
N GLY A 537 -2.03 -8.58 -83.95
CA GLY A 537 -1.32 -9.65 -84.66
C GLY A 537 -2.08 -10.20 -85.87
N LEU A 538 -3.41 -10.09 -85.90
CA LEU A 538 -4.27 -10.61 -86.97
C LEU A 538 -4.62 -9.57 -88.04
N THR A 539 -4.86 -8.32 -87.64
CA THR A 539 -5.41 -7.29 -88.53
C THR A 539 -4.39 -6.23 -88.91
N SER A 540 -3.38 -5.96 -88.07
CA SER A 540 -2.43 -4.84 -88.20
C SER A 540 -3.07 -3.44 -88.31
N GLU A 541 -4.38 -3.33 -88.07
CA GLU A 541 -5.16 -2.10 -88.22
C GLU A 541 -5.63 -1.63 -86.83
N LEU A 542 -5.39 -0.37 -86.50
CA LEU A 542 -5.63 0.14 -85.14
C LEU A 542 -7.12 0.11 -84.73
N LEU A 543 -8.03 0.32 -85.68
CA LEU A 543 -9.48 0.40 -85.43
C LEU A 543 -10.09 -0.97 -85.02
N PRO A 544 -9.89 -2.08 -85.75
CA PRO A 544 -10.27 -3.41 -85.29
C PRO A 544 -9.63 -3.82 -83.96
N CYS A 545 -8.43 -3.35 -83.67
CA CYS A 545 -7.75 -3.62 -82.40
C CYS A 545 -8.45 -2.95 -81.23
N ALA A 546 -8.67 -1.63 -81.34
CA ALA A 546 -9.35 -0.87 -80.31
C ALA A 546 -10.80 -1.33 -80.13
N ALA A 547 -11.50 -1.71 -81.22
CA ALA A 547 -12.85 -2.27 -81.13
C ALA A 547 -12.89 -3.62 -80.40
N ALA A 548 -11.87 -4.47 -80.57
CA ALA A 548 -11.80 -5.76 -79.90
C ALA A 548 -11.57 -5.61 -78.37
N GLY A 549 -10.66 -4.71 -77.97
CA GLY A 549 -10.49 -4.32 -76.56
C GLY A 549 -11.78 -3.76 -75.96
N LEU A 550 -12.47 -2.87 -76.70
CA LEU A 550 -13.69 -2.23 -76.23
C LEU A 550 -14.82 -3.24 -76.02
N ILE A 551 -14.98 -4.21 -76.93
CA ILE A 551 -15.98 -5.28 -76.79
C ILE A 551 -15.73 -6.10 -75.52
N TRP A 552 -14.46 -6.40 -75.21
CA TRP A 552 -14.12 -7.09 -73.97
C TRP A 552 -14.50 -6.27 -72.74
N GLN A 553 -14.14 -4.99 -72.70
CA GLN A 553 -14.49 -4.14 -71.56
C GLN A 553 -16.01 -3.98 -71.41
N ILE A 554 -16.74 -3.78 -72.51
CA ILE A 554 -18.22 -3.72 -72.51
C ILE A 554 -18.82 -5.00 -71.92
N PHE A 555 -18.28 -6.17 -72.25
CA PHE A 555 -18.73 -7.44 -71.68
C PHE A 555 -18.58 -7.43 -70.15
N PHE A 556 -17.44 -7.00 -69.62
CA PHE A 556 -17.23 -6.96 -68.17
C PHE A 556 -17.99 -5.83 -67.46
N CYS A 557 -18.25 -4.70 -68.12
CA CYS A 557 -19.16 -3.66 -67.61
C CYS A 557 -20.59 -4.20 -67.49
N ALA A 558 -21.06 -4.94 -68.50
CA ALA A 558 -22.42 -5.47 -68.53
C ALA A 558 -22.64 -6.67 -67.60
N ILE A 559 -21.62 -7.51 -67.40
CA ILE A 559 -21.75 -8.77 -66.66
C ILE A 559 -21.34 -8.62 -65.19
N ILE A 560 -20.17 -8.03 -64.92
CA ILE A 560 -19.65 -7.91 -63.54
C ILE A 560 -19.93 -6.52 -62.95
N GLY A 561 -20.54 -5.61 -63.70
CA GLY A 561 -20.87 -4.28 -63.18
C GLY A 561 -19.66 -3.35 -63.03
N THR A 562 -18.55 -3.62 -63.73
CA THR A 562 -17.43 -2.65 -63.76
C THR A 562 -17.89 -1.31 -64.32
N ALA A 563 -17.36 -0.22 -63.77
CA ALA A 563 -17.86 1.12 -64.07
C ALA A 563 -17.70 1.48 -65.56
N TRP A 564 -18.75 2.02 -66.20
CA TRP A 564 -18.76 2.32 -67.64
C TRP A 564 -17.74 3.37 -68.08
N TRP A 565 -17.20 4.19 -67.15
CA TRP A 565 -16.18 5.18 -67.48
C TRP A 565 -14.88 4.54 -67.98
N VAL A 566 -14.62 3.27 -67.66
CA VAL A 566 -13.40 2.55 -68.12
C VAL A 566 -13.31 2.46 -69.65
N LEU A 567 -14.45 2.62 -70.34
CA LEU A 567 -14.53 2.63 -71.80
C LEU A 567 -14.03 3.92 -72.46
N LEU A 568 -13.95 5.04 -71.72
CA LEU A 568 -13.63 6.36 -72.27
C LEU A 568 -12.27 6.41 -73.00
N PRO A 569 -11.16 5.91 -72.42
CA PRO A 569 -9.85 5.95 -73.09
C PRO A 569 -9.86 5.23 -74.44
N GLU A 570 -10.46 4.04 -74.53
CA GLU A 570 -10.54 3.28 -75.78
C GLU A 570 -11.52 3.92 -76.78
N GLY A 571 -12.64 4.47 -76.30
CA GLY A 571 -13.57 5.23 -77.12
C GLY A 571 -12.92 6.44 -77.79
N ILE A 572 -12.06 7.17 -77.07
CA ILE A 572 -11.30 8.30 -77.63
C ILE A 572 -10.33 7.83 -78.73
N ILE A 573 -9.65 6.69 -78.55
CA ILE A 573 -8.75 6.12 -79.57
C ILE A 573 -9.54 5.76 -80.84
N ILE A 574 -10.69 5.12 -80.70
CA ILE A 574 -11.57 4.76 -81.83
C ILE A 574 -12.04 6.01 -82.57
N ILE A 575 -12.54 7.01 -81.85
CA ILE A 575 -13.00 8.28 -82.44
C ILE A 575 -11.84 8.99 -83.15
N GLY A 576 -10.67 9.07 -82.50
CA GLY A 576 -9.47 9.67 -83.06
C GLY A 576 -9.05 9.01 -84.38
N GLU A 577 -9.07 7.68 -84.43
CA GLU A 577 -8.71 6.95 -85.66
C GLU A 577 -9.79 7.06 -86.75
N MET A 578 -11.07 7.08 -86.39
CA MET A 578 -12.15 7.34 -87.36
C MET A 578 -12.06 8.74 -87.97
N VAL A 579 -11.64 9.74 -87.20
CA VAL A 579 -11.38 11.11 -87.69
C VAL A 579 -10.13 11.13 -88.59
N ASN A 580 -9.07 10.44 -88.20
CA ASN A 580 -7.82 10.38 -88.96
C ASN A 580 -8.03 9.72 -90.35
N ARG A 581 -8.83 8.65 -90.43
CA ARG A 581 -9.21 8.02 -91.71
C ARG A 581 -10.06 8.91 -92.61
N LYS A 582 -10.94 9.74 -92.05
CA LYS A 582 -11.71 10.74 -92.82
C LYS A 582 -10.83 11.85 -93.40
N LEU A 583 -9.71 12.16 -92.75
CA LEU A 583 -8.72 13.13 -93.24
C LEU A 583 -7.77 12.52 -94.29
N ALA A 584 -7.49 11.21 -94.20
CA ALA A 584 -6.63 10.49 -95.15
C ALA A 584 -7.33 10.12 -96.49
N SER A 585 -8.66 10.22 -96.54
CA SER A 585 -9.47 9.97 -97.74
C SER A 585 -9.80 11.23 -98.56
N TYR A 586 -9.02 12.31 -98.42
CA TYR A 586 -9.08 13.53 -99.24
C TYR A 586 -7.79 13.75 -100.02
#